data_AF-A0A6M2A0Z1-F1
#
_entry.id   AF-A0A6M2A0Z1-F1
#
_cell.length_a   1.000
_cell.length_b   1.000
_cell.length_c   1.000
_cell.angle_alpha   90.00
_cell.angle_beta   90.00
_cell.angle_gamma   90.00
#
_symmetry.space_group_name_H-M   'P 1'
#
loop_
_entity.id
_entity.type
_entity.pdbx_description
1 polymer ?
#
loop_
_entity_poly.entity_id
_entity_poly.type
_entity_poly.pdbx_seq_one_letter_code
_entity_poly.pdbx_strand_id
1 'polypeptide(L)'
;MGIRLFILVMFCFGGLSAQDPCAEGFEKNHFPQQIVNKILERFEIPSTEWVGINRALDRQVKLLEVKVQQKAAKMDPNPFNSPVLHVVVGRLYRETLIESFGYVMRQHGVKKTRQIYEMYDAIVDEKAELIWECRRKRGDF
;
A
#
# COMPACT_ATOMS: atom_id res chain seq x y z
N MET A 1 -55.55 -9.00 39.66
CA MET A 1 -54.78 -9.62 38.55
C MET A 1 -55.07 -8.78 37.31
N GLY A 2 -54.19 -8.06 36.64
CA GLY A 2 -52.75 -7.85 36.69
C GLY A 2 -52.42 -7.20 35.34
N ILE A 3 -52.37 -5.86 35.29
CA ILE A 3 -52.08 -5.10 34.07
C ILE A 3 -50.59 -5.28 33.77
N ARG A 4 -50.25 -6.07 32.74
CA ARG A 4 -48.87 -6.17 32.24
C ARG A 4 -48.68 -5.26 31.04
N LEU A 5 -48.22 -4.07 31.39
CA LEU A 5 -47.35 -3.18 30.65
C LEU A 5 -46.18 -3.98 30.02
N PHE A 6 -46.02 -3.95 28.70
CA PHE A 6 -44.74 -4.21 28.02
C PHE A 6 -44.69 -3.43 26.70
N ILE A 7 -44.43 -2.13 26.82
CA ILE A 7 -43.85 -1.34 25.74
C ILE A 7 -42.33 -1.42 25.95
N LEU A 8 -41.66 -2.15 25.07
CA LEU A 8 -40.23 -2.00 24.79
C LEU A 8 -39.91 -2.80 23.53
N VAL A 9 -40.43 -2.31 22.39
CA VAL A 9 -39.77 -2.59 21.10
C VAL A 9 -38.56 -1.66 21.08
N MET A 10 -37.51 -2.13 21.73
CA MET A 10 -36.18 -1.59 21.63
C MET A 10 -35.81 -1.70 20.16
N PHE A 11 -35.85 -0.57 19.45
CA PHE A 11 -35.14 -0.38 18.21
C PHE A 11 -33.67 -0.73 18.52
N CYS A 12 -33.30 -1.98 18.29
CA CYS A 12 -31.93 -2.30 17.94
C CYS A 12 -31.69 -1.57 16.62
N PHE A 13 -31.29 -0.30 16.75
CA PHE A 13 -30.42 0.32 15.77
C PHE A 13 -29.34 -0.71 15.52
N GLY A 14 -29.48 -1.45 14.41
CA GLY A 14 -28.38 -2.20 13.84
C GLY A 14 -27.25 -1.20 13.78
N GLY A 15 -26.24 -1.42 14.62
CA GLY A 15 -25.03 -0.64 14.61
C GLY A 15 -24.60 -0.60 13.15
N LEU A 16 -24.70 0.60 12.59
CA LEU A 16 -24.10 0.95 11.32
C LEU A 16 -22.63 0.60 11.52
N SER A 17 -22.21 -0.60 11.10
CA SER A 17 -20.80 -0.90 10.96
C SER A 17 -20.34 -0.01 9.82
N ALA A 18 -20.00 1.23 10.16
CA ALA A 18 -19.20 2.08 9.32
C ALA A 18 -17.99 1.22 8.95
N GLN A 19 -17.90 0.86 7.68
CA GLN A 19 -16.67 0.30 7.13
C GLN A 19 -15.58 1.29 7.49
N ASP A 20 -14.76 0.94 8.48
CA ASP A 20 -13.78 1.85 9.04
C ASP A 20 -12.78 2.22 7.93
N PRO A 21 -12.74 3.48 7.47
CA PRO A 21 -11.93 3.89 6.33
C PRO A 21 -10.41 3.93 6.65
N CYS A 22 -10.02 3.56 7.87
CA CYS A 22 -8.69 3.82 8.41
C CYS A 22 -7.56 2.94 7.88
N ALA A 23 -7.82 1.79 7.23
CA ALA A 23 -6.73 0.86 6.92
C ALA A 23 -6.88 0.09 5.60
N GLU A 24 -8.09 -0.32 5.22
CA GLU A 24 -8.20 -1.34 4.18
C GLU A 24 -7.74 -0.87 2.79
N GLY A 25 -7.91 0.43 2.49
CA GLY A 25 -7.43 1.03 1.25
C GLY A 25 -5.93 1.36 1.25
N PHE A 26 -5.38 1.79 2.38
CA PHE A 26 -3.96 2.18 2.50
C PHE A 26 -3.04 0.97 2.56
N GLU A 27 -3.44 -0.09 3.25
CA GLU A 27 -2.65 -1.33 3.32
C GLU A 27 -2.46 -1.93 1.93
N LYS A 28 -3.52 -1.94 1.10
CA LYS A 28 -3.52 -2.51 -0.26
C LYS A 28 -2.89 -1.59 -1.32
N ASN A 29 -2.91 -0.26 -1.12
CA ASN A 29 -2.31 0.67 -2.08
C ASN A 29 -0.79 0.78 -1.86
N HIS A 30 0.00 0.29 -2.82
CA HIS A 30 1.47 0.35 -2.75
C HIS A 30 2.04 1.76 -2.88
N PHE A 31 1.39 2.64 -3.65
CA PHE A 31 1.83 4.02 -3.88
C PHE A 31 0.65 4.99 -3.71
N PRO A 32 0.21 5.27 -2.46
CA PRO A 32 -0.87 6.22 -2.22
C PRO A 32 -0.51 7.61 -2.73
N GLN A 33 -1.34 8.17 -3.61
CA GLN A 33 -1.03 9.42 -4.32
C GLN A 33 -0.68 10.58 -3.37
N GLN A 34 -1.33 10.68 -2.21
CA GLN A 34 -1.05 11.72 -1.22
C GLN A 34 0.38 11.60 -0.66
N ILE A 35 0.82 10.38 -0.34
CA ILE A 35 2.18 10.10 0.15
C ILE A 35 3.19 10.31 -0.97
N VAL A 36 2.91 9.79 -2.17
CA VAL A 36 3.78 9.99 -3.34
C VAL A 36 4.00 11.48 -3.58
N ASN A 37 2.94 12.29 -3.63
CA ASN A 37 3.06 13.73 -3.87
C ASN A 37 3.87 14.43 -2.77
N LYS A 38 3.65 14.09 -1.49
CA LYS A 38 4.44 14.62 -0.37
C LYS A 38 5.94 14.32 -0.54
N ILE A 39 6.28 13.11 -1.00
CA ILE A 39 7.67 12.72 -1.25
C ILE A 39 8.22 13.39 -2.52
N LEU A 40 7.45 13.48 -3.59
CA LEU A 40 7.85 14.20 -4.80
C LEU A 40 8.18 15.67 -4.50
N GLU A 41 7.36 16.33 -3.66
CA GLU A 41 7.62 17.68 -3.16
C GLU A 41 8.92 17.76 -2.35
N ARG A 42 9.11 16.85 -1.39
CA ARG A 42 10.32 16.79 -0.54
C ARG A 42 11.61 16.65 -1.36
N PHE A 43 11.55 15.94 -2.48
CA PHE A 43 12.69 15.72 -3.40
C PHE A 43 12.70 16.70 -4.58
N GLU A 44 11.93 17.78 -4.51
CA GLU A 44 11.90 18.88 -5.48
C GLU A 44 11.58 18.43 -6.91
N ILE A 45 10.76 17.38 -7.06
CA ILE A 45 10.28 16.93 -8.36
C ILE A 45 9.24 17.93 -8.87
N PRO A 46 9.35 18.45 -10.10
CA PRO A 46 8.40 19.43 -10.64
C PRO A 46 6.95 18.94 -10.56
N SER A 47 6.05 19.79 -10.05
CA SER A 47 4.62 19.46 -9.88
C SER A 47 3.92 19.09 -11.18
N THR A 48 4.42 19.58 -12.31
CA THR A 48 3.96 19.21 -13.66
C THR A 48 4.13 17.72 -13.97
N GLU A 49 5.08 17.03 -13.33
CA GLU A 49 5.34 15.60 -13.54
C GLU A 49 4.47 14.70 -12.66
N TRP A 50 3.89 15.22 -11.57
CA TRP A 50 3.28 14.40 -10.52
C TRP A 50 2.11 13.55 -11.03
N VAL A 51 1.25 14.12 -11.88
CA VAL A 51 0.13 13.37 -12.47
C VAL A 51 0.63 12.23 -13.35
N GLY A 52 1.68 12.46 -14.13
CA GLY A 52 2.32 11.46 -14.98
C GLY A 52 2.92 10.32 -14.15
N ILE A 53 3.68 10.69 -13.12
CA ILE A 53 4.31 9.76 -12.17
C ILE A 53 3.26 8.89 -11.48
N ASN A 54 2.23 9.48 -10.86
CA ASN A 54 1.20 8.72 -10.15
C ASN A 54 0.47 7.74 -11.08
N ARG A 55 0.13 8.17 -12.29
CA ARG A 55 -0.51 7.29 -13.28
C ARG A 55 0.43 6.16 -13.72
N ALA A 56 1.73 6.43 -13.83
CA ALA A 56 2.71 5.42 -14.19
C ALA A 56 2.90 4.39 -13.06
N LEU A 57 3.00 4.83 -11.81
CA LEU A 57 3.02 3.96 -10.62
C LEU A 57 1.75 3.10 -10.54
N ASP A 58 0.58 3.73 -10.75
CA ASP A 58 -0.70 3.16 -11.19
C ASP A 58 -0.58 1.84 -11.96
N ARG A 59 -0.08 2.01 -13.18
CA ARG A 59 0.10 0.92 -14.15
C ARG A 59 1.12 -0.10 -13.69
N GLN A 60 2.21 0.32 -13.04
CA GLN A 60 3.23 -0.61 -12.57
C GLN A 60 2.70 -1.55 -11.48
N VAL A 61 1.87 -1.05 -10.57
CA VAL A 61 1.23 -1.86 -9.52
C VAL A 61 0.30 -2.91 -10.12
N LYS A 62 -0.49 -2.55 -11.13
CA LYS A 62 -1.36 -3.51 -11.86
C LYS A 62 -0.59 -4.63 -12.55
N LEU A 63 0.68 -4.40 -12.89
CA LEU A 63 1.56 -5.37 -13.52
C LEU A 63 2.45 -6.14 -12.53
N LEU A 64 2.36 -5.81 -11.23
CA LEU A 64 3.30 -6.29 -10.23
C LEU A 64 3.23 -7.81 -10.06
N GLU A 65 2.03 -8.38 -9.94
CA GLU A 65 1.86 -9.82 -9.78
C GLU A 65 2.46 -10.60 -10.96
N VAL A 66 2.16 -10.17 -12.18
CA VAL A 66 2.71 -10.77 -13.41
C VAL A 66 4.23 -10.71 -13.41
N LYS A 67 4.82 -9.56 -13.05
CA LYS A 67 6.28 -9.42 -12.98
C LYS A 67 6.92 -10.33 -11.92
N VAL A 68 6.29 -10.42 -10.75
CA VAL A 68 6.76 -11.29 -9.66
C VAL A 68 6.69 -12.76 -10.09
N GLN A 69 5.59 -13.19 -10.71
CA GLN A 69 5.46 -14.55 -11.25
C GLN A 69 6.51 -14.84 -12.33
N GLN A 70 6.73 -13.91 -13.27
CA GLN A 70 7.76 -14.04 -14.31
C GLN A 70 9.18 -14.16 -13.74
N LYS A 71 9.47 -13.47 -12.64
CA LYS A 71 10.76 -13.62 -11.96
C LYS A 71 10.85 -14.94 -11.19
N ALA A 72 9.81 -15.31 -10.46
CA ALA A 72 9.78 -16.57 -9.71
C ALA A 72 9.91 -17.80 -10.62
N ALA A 73 9.35 -17.75 -11.82
CA ALA A 73 9.48 -18.81 -12.82
C ALA A 73 10.93 -19.04 -13.30
N LYS A 74 11.83 -18.07 -13.08
CA LYS A 74 13.26 -18.17 -13.39
C LYS A 74 14.10 -18.67 -12.21
N MET A 75 13.48 -18.92 -11.06
CA MET A 75 14.14 -19.42 -9.85
C MET A 75 13.94 -20.92 -9.73
N ASP A 76 14.96 -21.63 -9.23
CA ASP A 76 14.90 -23.06 -8.95
C ASP A 76 15.32 -23.35 -7.50
N PRO A 77 14.42 -23.86 -6.64
CA PRO A 77 13.00 -24.10 -6.91
C PRO A 77 12.21 -22.79 -7.05
N ASN A 78 11.09 -22.84 -7.78
CA ASN A 78 10.15 -21.72 -7.84
C ASN A 78 9.59 -21.46 -6.42
N PRO A 79 9.76 -20.24 -5.86
CA PRO A 79 9.41 -19.95 -4.47
C PRO A 79 7.91 -20.05 -4.17
N PHE A 80 7.04 -20.03 -5.18
CA PHE A 80 5.59 -20.22 -5.00
C PHE A 80 5.19 -21.69 -4.81
N ASN A 81 6.06 -22.64 -5.16
CA ASN A 81 5.76 -24.06 -5.05
C ASN A 81 5.99 -24.63 -3.64
N SER A 82 6.48 -23.82 -2.70
CA SER A 82 6.85 -24.30 -1.37
C SER A 82 6.53 -23.28 -0.27
N PRO A 83 5.75 -23.64 0.76
CA PRO A 83 5.44 -22.76 1.90
C PRO A 83 6.68 -22.32 2.69
N VAL A 84 7.76 -23.13 2.70
CA VAL A 84 9.00 -22.77 3.40
C VAL A 84 9.76 -21.62 2.71
N LEU A 85 9.40 -21.28 1.47
CA LEU A 85 10.00 -20.19 0.69
C LEU A 85 9.21 -18.88 0.75
N HIS A 86 8.23 -18.74 1.66
CA HIS A 86 7.43 -17.52 1.80
C HIS A 86 8.27 -16.24 2.00
N VAL A 87 9.41 -16.33 2.71
CA VAL A 87 10.35 -15.21 2.88
C VAL A 87 10.95 -14.78 1.54
N VAL A 88 11.23 -15.73 0.65
CA VAL A 88 11.75 -15.48 -0.70
C VAL A 88 10.68 -14.80 -1.55
N VAL A 89 9.43 -15.26 -1.47
CA VAL A 89 8.29 -14.59 -2.15
C VAL A 89 8.16 -13.14 -1.69
N GLY A 90 8.21 -12.89 -0.38
CA GLY A 90 8.12 -11.55 0.18
C GLY A 90 9.27 -10.65 -0.27
N ARG A 91 10.50 -11.17 -0.34
CA ARG A 91 11.66 -10.44 -0.88
C ARG A 91 11.47 -10.12 -2.37
N LEU A 92 11.08 -11.11 -3.17
CA LEU A 92 10.88 -10.96 -4.60
C LEU A 92 9.82 -9.88 -4.92
N TYR A 93 8.77 -9.84 -4.12
CA TYR A 93 7.73 -8.83 -4.22
C TYR A 93 8.27 -7.41 -3.95
N ARG A 94 9.03 -7.23 -2.86
CA ARG A 94 9.67 -5.95 -2.53
C ARG A 94 10.67 -5.49 -3.59
N GLU A 95 11.52 -6.39 -4.07
CA GLU A 95 12.48 -6.11 -5.15
C GLU A 95 11.76 -5.67 -6.44
N THR A 96 10.66 -6.33 -6.77
CA THR A 96 9.89 -5.98 -7.98
C THR A 96 9.15 -4.65 -7.85
N LEU A 97 8.69 -4.31 -6.65
CA LEU A 97 8.11 -3.00 -6.34
C LEU A 97 9.14 -1.88 -6.52
N ILE A 98 10.32 -2.01 -5.91
CA ILE A 98 11.34 -0.95 -5.97
C ILE A 98 11.93 -0.79 -7.37
N GLU A 99 12.10 -1.88 -8.12
CA GLU A 99 12.48 -1.80 -9.53
C GLU A 99 11.43 -1.07 -10.37
N SER A 100 10.15 -1.34 -10.11
CA SER A 100 9.05 -0.70 -10.83
C SER A 100 8.91 0.77 -10.48
N PHE A 101 9.09 1.13 -9.21
CA PHE A 101 9.20 2.52 -8.76
C PHE A 101 10.36 3.23 -9.45
N GLY A 102 11.56 2.62 -9.40
CA GLY A 102 12.75 3.18 -10.01
C GLY A 102 12.65 3.32 -11.53
N TYR A 103 11.95 2.39 -12.20
CA TYR A 103 11.64 2.54 -13.62
C TYR A 103 10.87 3.82 -13.89
N VAL A 104 9.78 4.07 -13.15
CA VAL A 104 8.97 5.29 -13.30
C VAL A 104 9.81 6.54 -13.00
N MET A 105 10.52 6.57 -11.87
CA MET A 105 11.33 7.71 -11.48
C MET A 105 12.38 8.08 -12.55
N ARG A 106 13.03 7.08 -13.17
CA ARG A 106 13.98 7.30 -14.26
C ARG A 106 13.34 7.87 -15.52
N GLN A 107 12.12 7.45 -15.86
CA GLN A 107 11.38 8.03 -17.00
C GLN A 107 11.04 9.50 -16.79
N HIS A 108 10.94 9.94 -15.53
CA HIS A 108 10.64 11.32 -15.14
C HIS A 108 11.89 12.09 -14.66
N GLY A 109 13.08 11.68 -15.11
CA GLY A 109 14.31 12.45 -14.94
C GLY A 109 15.10 12.20 -13.65
N VAL A 110 14.61 11.37 -12.72
CA VAL A 110 15.35 11.00 -11.50
C VAL A 110 16.34 9.88 -11.83
N LYS A 111 17.60 10.24 -12.10
CA LYS A 111 18.62 9.30 -12.59
C LYS A 111 19.45 8.64 -11.50
N LYS A 112 19.60 9.29 -10.34
CA LYS A 112 20.48 8.82 -9.27
C LYS A 112 19.82 7.64 -8.56
N THR A 113 20.42 6.46 -8.66
CA THR A 113 19.95 5.25 -7.98
C THR A 113 19.72 5.47 -6.49
N ARG A 114 20.68 6.12 -5.80
CA ARG A 114 20.55 6.46 -4.37
C ARG A 114 19.30 7.27 -4.05
N GLN A 115 19.01 8.32 -4.85
CA GLN A 115 17.82 9.16 -4.67
C GLN A 115 16.53 8.34 -4.84
N ILE A 116 16.49 7.40 -5.80
CA ILE A 116 15.34 6.52 -6.00
C ILE A 116 15.09 5.64 -4.77
N TYR A 117 16.14 5.05 -4.19
CA TYR A 117 16.02 4.26 -2.97
C TYR A 117 15.52 5.14 -1.80
N GLU A 118 16.13 6.31 -1.59
CA GLU A 118 15.73 7.24 -0.53
C GLU A 118 14.26 7.70 -0.67
N MET A 119 13.80 7.96 -1.90
CA MET A 119 12.40 8.29 -2.17
C MET A 119 11.46 7.11 -1.89
N TYR A 120 11.85 5.89 -2.30
CA TYR A 120 11.05 4.70 -2.05
C TYR A 120 10.91 4.42 -0.56
N ASP A 121 12.03 4.45 0.17
CA ASP A 121 12.05 4.22 1.62
C ASP A 121 11.19 5.27 2.34
N ALA A 122 11.28 6.54 1.95
CA ALA A 122 10.44 7.60 2.50
C ALA A 122 8.92 7.35 2.27
N ILE A 123 8.52 6.76 1.14
CA ILE A 123 7.12 6.36 0.92
C ILE A 123 6.72 5.22 1.84
N VAL A 124 7.59 4.22 2.03
CA VAL A 124 7.33 3.07 2.91
C VAL A 124 7.20 3.52 4.36
N ASP A 125 8.10 4.38 4.82
CA ASP A 125 8.11 4.89 6.20
C ASP A 125 6.85 5.72 6.50
N GLU A 126 6.52 6.68 5.63
CA GLU A 126 5.30 7.50 5.79
C GLU A 126 4.02 6.65 5.77
N LYS A 127 4.00 5.59 4.95
CA LYS A 127 2.88 4.64 4.94
C LYS A 127 2.83 3.85 6.26
N ALA A 128 3.97 3.40 6.77
CA ALA A 128 4.03 2.66 8.03
C ALA A 128 3.58 3.53 9.22
N GLU A 129 3.99 4.79 9.26
CA GLU A 129 3.56 5.77 10.26
C GLU A 129 2.04 5.96 10.24
N LEU A 130 1.44 6.17 9.06
CA LEU A 130 -0.01 6.29 8.93
C LEU A 130 -0.75 5.04 9.40
N ILE A 131 -0.27 3.85 9.02
CA ILE A 131 -0.87 2.58 9.47
C ILE A 131 -0.76 2.44 10.99
N TRP A 132 0.39 2.78 11.56
CA TRP A 132 0.62 2.73 13.00
C TRP A 132 -0.31 3.69 13.76
N GLU A 133 -0.43 4.95 13.29
CA GLU A 133 -1.34 5.92 13.86
C GLU A 133 -2.81 5.47 13.79
N CYS A 134 -3.21 4.90 12.66
CA CYS A 134 -4.55 4.35 12.47
C CYS A 134 -4.83 3.22 13.46
N ARG A 135 -3.93 2.25 13.60
CA ARG A 135 -4.07 1.15 14.57
C ARG A 135 -4.09 1.64 16.02
N ARG A 136 -3.24 2.61 16.36
CA ARG A 136 -3.23 3.26 17.68
C ARG A 136 -4.58 3.92 18.00
N LYS A 137 -5.20 4.61 17.03
CA LYS A 137 -6.53 5.24 17.22
C LYS A 137 -7.65 4.22 17.42
N ARG A 138 -7.50 3.00 16.90
CA ARG A 138 -8.46 1.90 17.10
C ARG A 138 -8.30 1.14 18.42
N GLY A 139 -7.21 1.38 19.15
CA GLY A 139 -6.89 0.60 20.35
C GLY A 139 -6.43 -0.83 20.04
N ASP A 140 -5.88 -1.06 18.85
CA ASP A 140 -5.21 -2.34 18.51
C ASP A 140 -3.85 -2.49 19.21
N PHE A 141 -3.45 -1.47 19.99
CA PHE A 141 -2.21 -1.35 20.74
C PHE A 141 -2.47 -0.73 22.11
#